data_AF-A0AA39KWY5-F1
#
_entry.id   AF-A0AA39KWY5-F1
#
_cell.length_a   1.000
_cell.length_b   1.000
_cell.length_c   1.000
_cell.angle_alpha   90.00
_cell.angle_beta   90.00
_cell.angle_gamma   90.00
#
_symmetry.space_group_name_H-M   'P 1'
#
loop_
_entity.id
_entity.type
_entity.pdbx_description
1 polymer ?
#
loop_
_entity_poly.entity_id
_entity_poly.type
_entity_poly.pdbx_seq_one_letter_code
_entity_poly.pdbx_strand_id
1 'polypeptide(L)'
;MRKRVFKESEHIEGAMYARFFQPNDAVVPGMKAPITFPPCRVMCCKKQNYCGVGCQWYNVLSADPNRLVIKRIILSGHPLKVNKRSAVIRFMFFNREDILWFKSVKLHTKYGRRGHIREPLGTHGHMKCVIDGQLKSQDTILMNLYKRVFPKWTYEPYLLTPE
;
A
#
# COMPACT_ATOMS: atom_id res chain seq x y z
N MET A 1 -15.75 7.38 5.38
CA MET A 1 -15.61 5.92 5.51
C MET A 1 -14.12 5.60 5.45
N ARG A 2 -13.42 5.56 6.60
CA ARG A 2 -12.05 5.01 6.67
C ARG A 2 -12.09 3.48 6.84
N LYS A 3 -13.12 2.82 6.30
CA LYS A 3 -13.18 1.35 6.29
C LYS A 3 -12.32 0.88 5.10
N ARG A 4 -11.54 -0.17 5.36
CA ARG A 4 -10.44 -0.61 4.50
C ARG A 4 -11.00 -1.20 3.20
N VAL A 5 -10.64 -0.57 2.10
CA VAL A 5 -11.06 -0.87 0.72
C VAL A 5 -9.98 -1.77 0.12
N PHE A 6 -10.35 -2.88 -0.52
CA PHE A 6 -9.40 -3.79 -1.15
C PHE A 6 -9.63 -3.83 -2.66
N LYS A 7 -8.55 -3.99 -3.42
CA LYS A 7 -8.58 -4.20 -4.86
C LYS A 7 -7.97 -5.55 -5.17
N GLU A 8 -8.56 -6.27 -6.11
CA GLU A 8 -7.90 -7.40 -6.74
C GLU A 8 -6.62 -6.88 -7.41
N SER A 9 -5.50 -7.59 -7.29
CA SER A 9 -4.30 -7.26 -8.04
C SER A 9 -3.93 -8.40 -8.96
N GLU A 10 -3.75 -8.11 -10.25
CA GLU A 10 -3.40 -9.12 -11.27
C GLU A 10 -2.02 -9.76 -11.04
N HIS A 11 -1.12 -9.06 -10.33
CA HIS A 11 0.29 -9.45 -10.23
C HIS A 11 0.66 -10.24 -8.97
N ILE A 12 -0.24 -10.29 -7.97
CA ILE A 12 0.02 -10.94 -6.68
C ILE A 12 -1.19 -11.80 -6.35
N GLU A 13 -0.96 -13.06 -5.97
CA GLU A 13 -1.98 -13.96 -5.42
C GLU A 13 -2.52 -13.37 -4.09
N GLY A 14 -3.48 -12.46 -4.21
CA GLY A 14 -4.03 -11.72 -3.09
C GLY A 14 -4.65 -10.38 -3.50
N ALA A 15 -5.23 -9.70 -2.50
CA ALA A 15 -5.83 -8.39 -2.66
C ALA A 15 -4.88 -7.29 -2.19
N MET A 16 -4.72 -6.25 -3.01
CA MET A 16 -4.01 -5.04 -2.65
C MET A 16 -4.89 -4.10 -1.83
N TYR A 17 -4.32 -3.59 -0.74
CA TYR A 17 -4.96 -2.58 0.06
C TYR A 17 -5.07 -1.26 -0.71
N ALA A 18 -6.30 -0.80 -0.92
CA ALA A 18 -6.58 0.52 -1.46
C ALA A 18 -6.93 1.48 -0.32
N ARG A 19 -6.31 2.67 -0.35
CA ARG A 19 -6.54 3.69 0.69
C ARG A 19 -7.91 4.35 0.55
N PHE A 20 -8.39 4.50 -0.69
CA PHE A 20 -9.60 5.21 -1.03
C PHE A 20 -10.41 4.42 -2.05
N PHE A 21 -11.73 4.60 -2.00
CA PHE A 21 -12.64 4.16 -3.04
C PHE A 21 -12.49 5.12 -4.24
N GLN A 22 -12.17 4.57 -5.40
CA GLN A 22 -12.07 5.35 -6.63
C GLN A 22 -13.40 5.28 -7.38
N PRO A 23 -13.91 6.40 -7.93
CA PRO A 23 -15.07 6.36 -8.79
C PRO A 23 -14.76 5.46 -10.00
N ASN A 24 -15.66 4.54 -10.32
CA ASN A 24 -15.58 3.58 -11.44
C ASN A 24 -14.61 2.40 -11.29
N ASP A 25 -14.08 2.13 -10.09
CA ASP A 25 -13.25 0.95 -9.87
C ASP A 25 -13.97 -0.10 -8.99
N ALA A 26 -13.86 -1.36 -9.39
CA ALA A 26 -14.40 -2.48 -8.63
C ALA A 26 -13.54 -2.71 -7.39
N VAL A 27 -14.14 -2.48 -6.23
CA VAL A 27 -13.48 -2.62 -4.93
C VAL A 27 -14.19 -3.70 -4.14
N VAL A 28 -13.41 -4.56 -3.50
CA VAL A 28 -13.90 -5.55 -2.54
C VAL A 28 -13.66 -5.00 -1.12
N PRO A 29 -14.69 -4.57 -0.39
CA PRO A 29 -14.55 -4.32 1.04
C PRO A 29 -14.46 -5.67 1.78
N GLY A 30 -13.76 -5.70 2.90
CA GLY A 30 -13.77 -6.88 3.78
C GLY A 30 -13.83 -6.48 5.25
N MET A 31 -14.56 -7.30 5.98
CA MET A 31 -14.97 -7.07 7.36
C MET A 31 -14.96 -8.41 8.10
N LYS A 32 -14.80 -8.36 9.42
CA LYS A 32 -15.09 -9.51 10.28
C LYS A 32 -16.57 -9.44 10.64
N ALA A 33 -17.35 -10.43 10.22
CA ALA A 33 -18.80 -10.48 10.36
C ALA A 33 -19.27 -11.94 10.44
N PRO A 34 -20.50 -12.21 10.88
CA PRO A 34 -21.12 -13.52 10.74
C PRO A 34 -21.07 -14.02 9.29
N ILE A 35 -20.88 -15.32 9.11
CA ILE A 35 -20.77 -15.93 7.78
C ILE A 35 -22.10 -15.81 7.01
N THR A 36 -22.03 -15.48 5.73
CA THR A 36 -23.18 -15.44 4.82
C THR A 36 -22.77 -16.07 3.51
N PHE A 37 -23.58 -17.00 3.00
CA PHE A 37 -23.29 -17.74 1.79
C PHE A 37 -23.68 -16.94 0.52
N PRO A 38 -22.82 -16.85 -0.50
CA PRO A 38 -23.18 -16.30 -1.81
C PRO A 38 -24.27 -17.13 -2.51
N PRO A 39 -25.15 -16.53 -3.35
CA PRO A 39 -25.20 -15.12 -3.71
C PRO A 39 -26.00 -14.28 -2.71
N CYS A 40 -25.37 -13.26 -2.11
CA CYS A 40 -26.03 -12.33 -1.19
C CYS A 40 -25.68 -10.89 -1.57
N ARG A 41 -26.69 -10.01 -1.67
CA ARG A 41 -26.48 -8.57 -1.90
C ARG A 41 -26.33 -7.86 -0.56
N VAL A 42 -25.32 -7.00 -0.46
CA VAL A 42 -25.02 -6.23 0.76
C VAL A 42 -25.04 -4.75 0.42
N MET A 43 -25.74 -3.97 1.25
CA MET A 43 -25.75 -2.52 1.16
C MET A 43 -24.77 -1.94 2.18
N CYS A 44 -23.81 -1.15 1.72
CA CYS A 44 -22.89 -0.42 2.57
C CYS A 44 -23.29 1.05 2.62
N CYS A 45 -23.74 1.53 3.78
CA CYS A 45 -24.13 2.91 3.98
C CYS A 45 -23.16 3.66 4.90
N LYS A 46 -22.93 4.95 4.62
CA LYS A 46 -22.16 5.85 5.47
C LYS A 46 -23.09 6.91 6.06
N LYS A 47 -23.21 6.95 7.39
CA LYS A 47 -23.92 8.02 8.10
C LYS A 47 -23.30 9.38 7.78
N GLN A 48 -24.13 10.35 7.42
CA GLN A 48 -23.79 11.74 7.18
C GLN A 48 -24.69 12.60 8.07
N ASN A 49 -24.16 13.65 8.68
CA ASN A 49 -24.85 14.33 9.78
C ASN A 49 -25.94 15.31 9.34
N TYR A 50 -25.99 15.75 8.07
CA TYR A 50 -26.81 16.92 7.71
C TYR A 50 -27.65 16.83 6.44
N CYS A 51 -27.55 15.77 5.62
CA CYS A 51 -28.52 15.39 4.58
C CYS A 51 -27.86 14.35 3.65
N GLY A 52 -28.48 13.18 3.55
CA GLY A 52 -28.09 12.11 2.63
C GLY A 52 -27.23 11.02 3.26
N VAL A 53 -27.63 9.76 3.07
CA VAL A 53 -26.79 8.60 3.38
C VAL A 53 -26.20 8.11 2.06
N GLY A 54 -24.89 8.24 1.89
CA GLY A 54 -24.21 7.61 0.77
C GLY A 54 -24.26 6.09 0.94
N CYS A 55 -25.03 5.40 0.10
CA CYS A 55 -25.15 3.94 0.10
C CYS A 55 -24.65 3.37 -1.23
N GLN A 56 -23.91 2.27 -1.15
CA GLN A 56 -23.41 1.54 -2.31
C GLN A 56 -23.78 0.06 -2.17
N TRP A 57 -24.24 -0.53 -3.27
CA TRP A 57 -24.55 -1.95 -3.36
C TRP A 57 -23.33 -2.77 -3.71
N TYR A 58 -23.17 -3.91 -3.06
CA TYR A 58 -22.12 -4.90 -3.28
C TYR A 58 -22.71 -6.31 -3.28
N ASN A 59 -21.97 -7.28 -3.85
CA ASN A 59 -22.28 -8.70 -3.75
C ASN A 59 -21.24 -9.39 -2.85
N VAL A 60 -21.68 -10.34 -2.02
CA VAL A 60 -20.77 -11.21 -1.26
C VAL A 60 -20.08 -12.15 -2.24
N LEU A 61 -18.74 -12.14 -2.25
CA LEU A 61 -17.92 -12.99 -3.11
C LEU A 61 -17.65 -14.36 -2.45
N SER A 62 -16.96 -14.35 -1.32
CA SER A 62 -16.63 -15.54 -0.53
C SER A 62 -16.28 -15.14 0.90
N ALA A 63 -16.50 -16.05 1.85
CA ALA A 63 -16.24 -15.87 3.27
C ALA A 63 -14.90 -16.53 3.69
N ASP A 64 -13.81 -16.17 3.00
CA ASP A 64 -12.50 -16.80 3.22
C ASP A 64 -11.60 -16.00 4.17
N PRO A 65 -11.22 -16.54 5.35
CA PRO A 65 -10.26 -15.88 6.25
C PRO A 65 -8.82 -15.94 5.71
N ASN A 66 -8.54 -16.82 4.75
CA ASN A 66 -7.21 -17.05 4.19
C ASN A 66 -6.81 -16.00 3.13
N ARG A 67 -7.76 -15.19 2.65
CA ARG A 67 -7.47 -14.17 1.62
C ARG A 67 -6.40 -13.19 2.12
N LEU A 68 -5.28 -13.13 1.41
CA LEU A 68 -4.17 -12.23 1.74
C LEU A 68 -4.52 -10.81 1.32
N VAL A 69 -4.53 -9.90 2.29
CA VAL A 69 -4.64 -8.46 2.05
C VAL A 69 -3.29 -7.82 2.35
N ILE A 70 -2.68 -7.21 1.33
CA ILE A 70 -1.33 -6.65 1.41
C ILE A 70 -1.37 -5.14 1.18
N LYS A 71 -0.74 -4.38 2.08
CA LYS A 71 -0.54 -2.94 1.93
C LYS A 71 0.87 -2.63 1.46
N ARG A 72 0.97 -1.94 0.33
CA ARG A 72 2.21 -1.35 -0.18
C ARG A 72 2.52 -0.04 0.55
N ILE A 73 3.75 0.10 1.00
CA ILE A 73 4.36 1.33 1.51
C ILE A 73 5.53 1.65 0.56
N ILE A 74 5.62 2.89 0.10
CA ILE A 74 6.68 3.32 -0.80
C ILE A 74 7.55 4.32 -0.05
N LEU A 75 8.83 4.01 0.12
CA LEU A 75 9.82 4.96 0.63
C LEU A 75 10.50 5.65 -0.56
N SER A 76 10.64 6.97 -0.48
CA SER A 76 11.21 7.79 -1.54
C SER A 76 12.54 8.38 -1.11
N GLY A 77 13.51 8.38 -2.04
CA GLY A 77 14.81 9.02 -1.88
C GLY A 77 15.15 9.88 -3.06
N HIS A 78 15.95 10.91 -2.82
CA HIS A 78 16.42 11.83 -3.84
C HIS A 78 17.91 11.59 -4.14
N PRO A 79 18.34 11.57 -5.41
CA PRO A 79 19.75 11.50 -5.75
C PRO A 79 20.49 12.76 -5.30
N LEU A 80 21.63 12.58 -4.65
CA LEU A 80 22.56 13.65 -4.28
C LEU A 80 23.69 13.77 -5.31
N LYS A 81 24.31 12.64 -5.65
CA LYS A 81 25.41 12.56 -6.62
C LYS A 81 25.19 11.38 -7.55
N VAL A 82 25.30 11.60 -8.86
CA VAL A 82 25.05 10.57 -9.87
C VAL A 82 26.33 10.27 -10.63
N ASN A 83 26.71 8.99 -10.66
CA ASN A 83 27.75 8.46 -11.54
C ASN A 83 27.10 7.55 -12.62
N LYS A 84 27.90 6.98 -13.52
CA LYS A 84 27.41 6.15 -14.65
C LYS A 84 26.57 4.93 -14.21
N ARG A 85 27.00 4.20 -13.17
CA ARG A 85 26.33 2.98 -12.66
C ARG A 85 26.02 3.01 -11.16
N SER A 86 26.36 4.11 -10.48
CA SER A 86 26.13 4.25 -9.05
C SER A 86 25.60 5.64 -8.73
N ALA A 87 24.71 5.74 -7.76
CA ALA A 87 24.21 7.02 -7.26
C ALA A 87 24.25 7.04 -5.73
N VAL A 88 24.55 8.22 -5.18
CA VAL A 88 24.38 8.50 -3.75
C VAL A 88 22.98 9.07 -3.55
N ILE A 89 22.22 8.49 -2.63
CA ILE A 89 20.82 8.83 -2.34
C ILE A 89 20.75 9.42 -0.94
N ARG A 90 19.90 10.44 -0.77
CA ARG A 90 19.55 11.05 0.51
C ARG A 90 18.04 11.00 0.77
N PHE A 91 17.65 11.24 2.02
CA PHE A 91 16.27 11.35 2.50
C PHE A 91 15.39 10.10 2.38
N MET A 92 15.93 8.96 1.95
CA MET A 92 15.20 7.68 2.05
C MET A 92 15.26 7.12 3.48
N PHE A 93 16.41 7.24 4.13
CA PHE A 93 16.65 6.87 5.51
C PHE A 93 17.41 7.99 6.22
N PHE A 94 17.34 7.99 7.56
CA PHE A 94 18.08 8.93 8.40
C PHE A 94 19.17 8.23 9.22
N ASN A 95 18.98 6.94 9.55
CA ASN A 95 19.94 6.15 10.31
C ASN A 95 20.71 5.18 9.41
N ARG A 96 21.94 4.86 9.80
CA ARG A 96 22.80 3.86 9.13
C ARG A 96 22.25 2.43 9.27
N GLU A 97 21.70 2.10 10.43
CA GLU A 97 21.18 0.76 10.74
C GLU A 97 20.01 0.39 9.83
N ASP A 98 19.10 1.32 9.57
CA ASP A 98 17.96 1.12 8.66
C ASP A 98 18.43 0.74 7.26
N ILE A 99 19.49 1.38 6.75
CA ILE A 99 20.04 1.07 5.42
C ILE A 99 20.57 -0.36 5.36
N LEU A 100 21.26 -0.80 6.42
CA LEU A 100 21.79 -2.16 6.51
C LEU A 100 20.66 -3.19 6.60
N TRP A 101 19.63 -2.89 7.38
CA TRP A 101 18.44 -3.73 7.51
C TRP A 101 17.72 -3.92 6.16
N PHE A 102 17.54 -2.83 5.40
CA PHE A 102 16.85 -2.85 4.10
C PHE A 102 17.76 -3.12 2.91
N LYS A 103 19.02 -3.51 3.11
CA LYS A 103 20.01 -3.69 2.05
C LYS A 103 19.60 -4.73 0.99
N SER A 104 18.88 -5.78 1.39
CA SER A 104 18.41 -6.85 0.50
C SER A 104 17.24 -6.46 -0.40
N VAL A 105 16.57 -5.32 -0.12
CA VAL A 105 15.39 -4.90 -0.86
C VAL A 105 15.78 -4.25 -2.18
N LYS A 106 15.10 -4.65 -3.26
CA LYS A 106 15.29 -4.07 -4.59
C LYS A 106 14.70 -2.66 -4.67
N LEU A 107 15.47 -1.75 -5.26
CA LEU A 107 15.07 -0.39 -5.55
C LEU A 107 14.58 -0.30 -7.00
N HIS A 108 13.66 0.62 -7.24
CA HIS A 108 13.23 1.01 -8.58
C HIS A 108 13.13 2.52 -8.66
N THR A 109 13.15 3.07 -9.86
CA THR A 109 13.02 4.52 -10.07
C THR A 109 11.74 4.83 -10.82
N LYS A 110 11.29 6.09 -10.77
CA LYS A 110 10.09 6.52 -11.48
C LYS A 110 10.22 6.33 -13.00
N TYR A 111 11.44 6.45 -13.52
CA TYR A 111 11.75 6.25 -14.94
C TYR A 111 12.13 4.79 -15.28
N GLY A 112 11.74 3.83 -14.44
CA GLY A 112 11.82 2.40 -14.75
C GLY A 112 13.20 1.75 -14.59
N ARG A 113 14.18 2.43 -13.98
CA ARG A 113 15.47 1.81 -13.67
C ARG A 113 15.34 0.95 -12.41
N ARG A 114 16.16 -0.09 -12.30
CA ARG A 114 16.23 -0.97 -11.12
C ARG A 114 17.62 -0.90 -10.52
N GLY A 115 17.70 -1.18 -9.22
CA GLY A 115 18.96 -1.13 -8.49
C GLY A 115 18.87 -1.77 -7.11
N HIS A 116 19.98 -1.73 -6.40
CA HIS A 116 20.08 -2.23 -5.02
C HIS A 116 21.05 -1.36 -4.21
N ILE A 117 20.96 -1.46 -2.89
CA ILE A 117 21.83 -0.75 -1.96
C ILE A 117 23.17 -1.48 -1.89
N ARG A 118 24.27 -0.75 -2.11
CA ARG A 118 25.64 -1.28 -1.99
C ARG A 118 26.16 -1.09 -0.58
N GLU A 119 26.21 0.15 -0.11
CA GLU A 119 26.79 0.51 1.18
C GLU A 119 26.18 1.81 1.73
N PRO A 120 25.99 1.91 3.06
CA PRO A 120 25.68 3.16 3.72
C PRO A 120 26.90 4.08 3.79
N LEU A 121 26.68 5.38 3.58
CA LEU A 121 27.69 6.44 3.61
C LEU A 121 27.43 7.36 4.80
N GLY A 122 28.42 7.53 5.68
CA GLY A 122 28.33 8.41 6.85
C GLY A 122 27.28 7.97 7.88
N THR A 123 26.78 8.94 8.65
CA THR A 123 25.82 8.76 9.75
C THR A 123 24.40 9.21 9.41
N HIS A 124 24.23 10.19 8.51
CA HIS A 124 22.95 10.83 8.17
C HIS A 124 22.07 10.06 7.18
N GLY A 125 22.18 8.73 7.14
CA GLY A 125 21.33 7.91 6.28
C GLY A 125 21.56 8.10 4.78
N HIS A 126 22.74 8.57 4.37
CA HIS A 126 23.12 8.55 2.96
C HIS A 126 23.51 7.13 2.56
N MET A 127 23.20 6.75 1.33
CA MET A 127 23.54 5.43 0.83
C MET A 127 23.98 5.47 -0.61
N LYS A 128 24.89 4.57 -0.95
CA LYS A 128 25.32 4.34 -2.32
C LYS A 128 24.54 3.18 -2.88
N CYS A 129 23.89 3.41 -4.01
CA CYS A 129 23.13 2.41 -4.73
C CYS A 129 23.76 2.14 -6.09
N VAL A 130 23.69 0.89 -6.51
CA VAL A 130 24.07 0.46 -7.86
C VAL A 130 22.79 0.33 -8.67
N ILE A 131 22.78 0.93 -9.85
CA ILE A 131 21.62 1.01 -10.73
C ILE A 131 22.06 0.53 -12.11
N ASP A 132 21.16 -0.12 -12.85
CA ASP A 132 21.46 -0.73 -14.16
C ASP A 132 21.97 0.27 -15.21
N GLY A 133 21.74 1.57 -15.03
CA GLY A 133 22.33 2.61 -15.85
C GLY A 133 22.34 3.98 -15.18
N GLN A 134 22.71 5.01 -15.95
CA GLN A 134 22.84 6.35 -15.43
C GLN A 134 21.47 6.92 -15.04
N LEU A 135 21.39 7.40 -13.81
CA LEU A 135 20.21 8.05 -13.26
C LEU A 135 20.10 9.49 -13.77
N LYS A 136 18.89 10.03 -13.92
CA LYS A 136 18.71 11.47 -14.15
C LYS A 136 18.63 12.19 -12.80
N SER A 137 19.15 13.43 -12.71
CA SER A 137 19.11 14.20 -11.45
C SER A 137 17.69 14.50 -10.95
N GLN A 138 16.71 14.56 -11.86
CA GLN A 138 15.28 14.73 -11.54
C GLN A 138 14.57 13.43 -11.14
N ASP A 139 15.25 12.27 -11.25
CA ASP A 139 14.64 10.99 -10.92
C ASP A 139 14.52 10.83 -9.40
N THR A 140 13.52 10.06 -8.97
CA THR A 140 13.32 9.68 -7.58
C THR A 140 13.42 8.18 -7.46
N ILE A 141 14.12 7.75 -6.42
CA ILE A 141 14.33 6.34 -6.16
C ILE A 141 13.29 5.91 -5.14
N LEU A 142 12.66 4.78 -5.42
CA LEU A 142 11.52 4.27 -4.69
C LEU A 142 11.83 2.85 -4.23
N MET A 143 11.44 2.56 -2.99
CA MET A 143 11.50 1.22 -2.43
C MET A 143 10.10 0.79 -2.03
N ASN A 144 9.65 -0.36 -2.54
CA ASN A 144 8.34 -0.93 -2.21
C ASN A 144 8.48 -1.91 -1.05
N LEU A 145 7.81 -1.60 0.05
CA LEU A 145 7.66 -2.47 1.20
C LEU A 145 6.22 -2.97 1.28
N TYR A 146 6.03 -4.20 1.72
CA TYR A 146 4.72 -4.85 1.78
C TYR A 146 4.46 -5.34 3.19
N LYS A 147 3.24 -5.12 3.68
CA LYS A 147 2.79 -5.61 4.99
C LYS A 147 1.38 -6.20 4.87
N ARG A 148 1.15 -7.37 5.48
CA ARG A 148 -0.19 -7.94 5.61
C ARG A 148 -1.06 -7.08 6.53
N VAL A 149 -2.30 -6.81 6.11
CA VAL A 149 -3.25 -5.98 6.86
C VAL A 149 -4.52 -6.76 7.12
N PHE A 150 -4.94 -6.80 8.39
CA PHE A 150 -6.22 -7.38 8.78
C PHE A 150 -7.30 -6.31 8.99
N PRO A 151 -8.58 -6.61 8.68
CA PRO A 151 -9.69 -5.75 9.08
C PRO A 151 -9.76 -5.62 10.60
N LYS A 152 -10.21 -4.45 11.08
CA LYS A 152 -10.45 -4.24 12.52
C LYS A 152 -11.72 -5.00 12.91
N TRP A 153 -11.79 -5.44 14.17
CA TRP A 153 -13.03 -5.95 14.74
C TRP A 153 -13.90 -4.75 15.17
N THR A 154 -14.94 -4.46 14.39
CA THR A 154 -15.87 -3.34 14.66
C THR A 154 -17.31 -3.76 14.32
N TYR A 155 -17.62 -5.04 14.53
CA TYR A 155 -18.95 -5.57 14.28
C TYR A 155 -19.80 -5.32 15.52
N GLU A 156 -20.86 -4.54 15.35
CA GLU A 156 -21.88 -4.28 16.37
C GLU A 156 -23.24 -4.68 15.75
N PRO A 157 -24.02 -5.54 16.42
CA PRO A 157 -25.29 -6.03 15.87
C PRO A 157 -26.40 -4.98 15.91
N TYR A 158 -26.31 -3.98 16.78
CA TYR A 158 -27.30 -2.91 16.90
C TYR A 158 -27.02 -1.80 15.88
N LEU A 159 -27.89 -1.68 14.88
CA LEU A 159 -28.03 -0.46 14.11
C LEU A 159 -28.97 0.45 14.90
N LEU A 160 -28.47 1.58 15.42
CA LEU A 160 -29.32 2.63 15.97
C LEU A 160 -30.35 2.99 14.90
N THR A 161 -31.62 2.74 15.18
CA THR A 161 -32.74 3.22 14.36
C THR A 161 -32.61 4.73 14.24
N PRO A 162 -32.73 5.32 13.04
CA PRO A 162 -32.90 6.76 12.94
C PRO A 162 -34.23 7.11 13.61
N GLU A 163 -34.15 7.82 14.74
CA GLU A 163 -35.29 8.59 15.27
C GLU A 163 -35.73 9.67 14.26
#